data_AF-A0A4Q5Y898-F1
#
_entry.id   AF-A0A4Q5Y898-F1
#
_cell.length_a   1.000
_cell.length_b   1.000
_cell.length_c   1.000
_cell.angle_alpha   90.00
_cell.angle_beta   90.00
_cell.angle_gamma   90.00
#
_symmetry.space_group_name_H-M   'P 1'
#
loop_
_entity.id
_entity.type
_entity.pdbx_description
1 polymer ?
#
loop_
_entity_poly.entity_id
_entity_poly.type
_entity_poly.pdbx_seq_one_letter_code
_entity_poly.pdbx_strand_id
1 'polypeptide(L)'
;MPLSHVLTVYLISFLLVFLPSFGLAKMFQKAGVASWKAYVPFYNTWVMQELANRPKHWVFWQAIPVVGWFITPGIFIEWVKLFGRFS
;
A
#
# COMPACT_ATOMS: atom_id res chain seq x y z
N MET A 1 0.45 26.78 -14.25
CA MET A 1 0.78 25.51 -14.93
C MET A 1 -0.34 25.17 -15.90
N PRO A 2 -0.05 24.62 -17.09
CA PRO A 2 -1.08 24.17 -18.01
C PRO A 2 -1.93 23.06 -17.38
N LEU A 3 -3.24 23.00 -17.70
CA LEU A 3 -4.15 21.96 -17.20
C LEU A 3 -3.65 20.54 -17.52
N SER A 4 -3.01 20.37 -18.67
CA SER A 4 -2.39 19.11 -19.09
C SER A 4 -1.33 18.60 -18.09
N HIS A 5 -0.56 19.47 -17.46
CA HIS A 5 0.45 19.06 -16.48
C HIS A 5 -0.22 18.51 -15.21
N VAL A 6 -1.30 19.16 -14.76
CA VAL A 6 -2.07 18.73 -13.59
C VAL A 6 -2.70 17.35 -13.86
N LEU A 7 -3.32 17.17 -15.03
CA LEU A 7 -3.90 15.89 -15.44
C LEU A 7 -2.84 14.79 -15.53
N THR A 8 -1.67 15.07 -16.09
CA THR A 8 -0.57 14.11 -16.18
C THR A 8 -0.08 13.68 -14.79
N VAL A 9 0.08 14.61 -13.84
CA VAL A 9 0.49 14.28 -12.46
C VAL A 9 -0.54 13.38 -11.79
N TYR A 10 -1.84 13.72 -11.85
CA TYR A 10 -2.88 12.87 -11.26
C TYR A 10 -2.97 11.49 -11.90
N LEU A 11 -2.80 11.40 -13.23
CA LEU A 11 -2.78 10.12 -13.94
C LEU A 11 -1.61 9.24 -13.48
N ILE A 12 -0.40 9.81 -13.38
CA ILE A 12 0.77 9.09 -12.89
C ILE A 12 0.57 8.63 -11.44
N SER A 13 0.11 9.52 -10.55
CA SER A 13 -0.16 9.18 -9.16
C SER A 13 -1.22 8.08 -9.03
N PHE A 14 -2.27 8.12 -9.84
CA PHE A 14 -3.30 7.08 -9.87
C PHE A 14 -2.73 5.73 -10.31
N LEU A 15 -1.96 5.69 -11.40
CA LEU A 15 -1.36 4.45 -11.92
C LEU A 15 -0.36 3.83 -10.93
N LEU A 16 0.42 4.65 -10.22
CA LEU A 16 1.35 4.17 -9.20
C LEU A 16 0.66 3.40 -8.08
N VAL A 17 -0.56 3.80 -7.71
CA VAL A 17 -1.34 3.12 -6.67
C VAL A 17 -2.14 1.95 -7.24
N PHE A 18 -2.70 2.11 -8.44
CA PHE A 18 -3.62 1.14 -9.04
C PHE A 18 -2.94 -0.10 -9.62
N LEU A 19 -1.81 0.06 -10.32
CA LEU A 19 -1.13 -1.07 -10.98
C LEU A 19 -0.67 -2.16 -9.98
N PRO A 20 -0.09 -1.83 -8.81
CA PRO A 20 0.29 -2.85 -7.83
C PRO A 20 -0.90 -3.54 -7.15
N SER A 21 -2.08 -2.90 -7.11
CA SER A 21 -3.26 -3.42 -6.41
C SER A 21 -3.71 -4.79 -6.92
N PHE A 22 -3.48 -5.13 -8.20
CA PHE A 22 -3.81 -6.45 -8.74
C PHE A 22 -2.97 -7.57 -8.10
N GLY A 23 -1.66 -7.33 -7.90
CA GLY A 23 -0.78 -8.27 -7.21
C GLY A 23 -1.15 -8.37 -5.73
N LEU A 24 -1.38 -7.23 -5.08
CA LEU A 24 -1.83 -7.17 -3.68
C LEU A 24 -3.16 -7.89 -3.47
N ALA A 25 -4.12 -7.77 -4.40
CA ALA A 25 -5.41 -8.44 -4.33
C ALA A 25 -5.27 -9.96 -4.22
N LYS A 26 -4.32 -10.56 -4.95
CA LYS A 26 -4.01 -12.00 -4.87
C LYS A 26 -3.30 -12.37 -3.56
N MET A 27 -2.41 -11.50 -3.06
CA MET A 27 -1.78 -11.71 -1.76
C MET A 27 -2.79 -11.63 -0.61
N PHE A 28 -3.75 -10.71 -0.69
CA PHE A 28 -4.84 -10.58 0.28
C PHE A 28 -5.71 -11.84 0.30
N GLN A 29 -6.06 -12.40 -0.86
CA GLN A 29 -6.77 -13.70 -0.94
C GLN A 29 -5.99 -14.80 -0.22
N LYS A 30 -4.67 -14.88 -0.46
CA LYS A 30 -3.80 -15.86 0.18
C LYS A 30 -3.72 -15.69 1.70
N ALA A 31 -3.85 -14.46 2.19
CA ALA A 31 -3.90 -14.15 3.62
C ALA A 31 -5.32 -14.24 4.23
N GLY A 32 -6.31 -14.76 3.50
CA GLY A 32 -7.69 -14.91 3.99
C GLY A 32 -8.49 -13.60 4.04
N VAL A 33 -8.07 -12.56 3.32
CA VAL A 33 -8.74 -11.26 3.28
C VAL A 33 -9.35 -10.98 1.91
N ALA A 34 -10.50 -10.31 1.90
CA ALA A 34 -11.20 -9.91 0.69
C ALA A 34 -10.31 -9.04 -0.23
N SER A 35 -10.22 -9.41 -1.51
CA SER A 35 -9.35 -8.79 -2.52
C SER A 35 -9.58 -7.31 -2.75
N TRP A 36 -10.84 -6.86 -2.66
CA TRP A 36 -11.19 -5.48 -2.94
C TRP A 36 -10.48 -4.50 -2.01
N LYS A 37 -10.10 -4.95 -0.80
CA LYS A 37 -9.36 -4.14 0.17
C LYS A 37 -7.99 -3.70 -0.35
N ALA A 38 -7.40 -4.40 -1.32
CA ALA A 38 -6.12 -4.03 -1.93
C ALA A 38 -6.19 -2.78 -2.84
N TYR A 39 -7.39 -2.43 -3.31
CA TYR A 39 -7.61 -1.29 -4.23
C TYR A 39 -7.92 0.01 -3.50
N VAL A 40 -8.21 -0.05 -2.20
CA VAL A 40 -8.51 1.14 -1.39
C VAL A 40 -7.20 1.64 -0.77
N PRO A 41 -6.69 2.82 -1.17
CA PRO A 41 -5.46 3.38 -0.61
C PRO A 41 -5.61 3.60 0.90
N PHE A 42 -4.51 3.47 1.64
CA PHE A 42 -4.42 3.52 3.12
C PHE A 42 -5.17 2.41 3.86
N TYR A 43 -6.34 1.98 3.39
CA TYR A 43 -7.03 0.83 3.96
C TYR A 43 -6.29 -0.49 3.63
N ASN A 44 -5.70 -0.59 2.45
CA ASN A 44 -4.82 -1.70 2.11
C ASN A 44 -3.65 -1.83 3.12
N THR A 45 -2.94 -0.75 3.41
CA THR A 45 -1.81 -0.76 4.35
C THR A 45 -2.26 -0.93 5.80
N TRP A 46 -3.45 -0.47 6.17
CA TRP A 46 -4.07 -0.76 7.47
C TRP A 46 -4.29 -2.26 7.68
N VAL A 47 -4.85 -2.94 6.68
CA VAL A 47 -5.06 -4.39 6.72
C VAL A 47 -3.72 -5.14 6.76
N MET A 48 -2.71 -4.68 6.02
CA MET A 48 -1.36 -5.27 6.07
C MET A 48 -0.79 -5.19 7.48
N GLN A 49 -0.89 -4.03 8.15
CA GLN A 49 -0.39 -3.85 9.51
C GLN A 49 -1.16 -4.72 10.52
N GLU A 50 -2.47 -4.85 10.36
CA GLU A 50 -3.30 -5.73 11.18
C GLU A 50 -2.88 -7.20 11.05
N LEU A 51 -2.68 -7.69 9.82
CA LEU A 51 -2.22 -9.06 9.58
C LEU A 51 -0.77 -9.28 10.03
N ALA A 52 0.07 -8.25 9.96
CA ALA A 52 1.45 -8.28 10.44
C ALA A 52 1.57 -8.15 11.97
N ASN A 53 0.44 -7.98 12.69
CA ASN A 53 0.40 -7.71 14.12
C ASN A 53 1.29 -6.50 14.52
N ARG A 54 1.25 -5.45 13.69
CA ARG A 54 2.02 -4.21 13.85
C ARG A 54 1.08 -3.03 14.18
N PRO A 55 1.62 -1.95 14.78
CA PRO A 55 0.85 -0.75 15.06
C PRO A 55 0.19 -0.15 13.81
N LYS A 56 -1.14 -0.04 13.83
CA LYS A 56 -1.95 0.50 12.72
C LYS A 56 -1.72 2.00 12.49
N HIS A 57 -1.20 2.73 13.49
CA HIS A 57 -0.94 4.17 13.39
C HIS A 57 0.15 4.53 12.35
N TRP A 58 0.97 3.56 11.93
CA TRP A 58 1.97 3.76 10.88
C TRP A 58 1.34 4.13 9.53
N VAL A 59 0.08 3.75 9.30
CA VAL A 59 -0.68 4.15 8.10
C VAL A 59 -0.79 5.68 8.01
N PHE A 60 -0.97 6.37 9.14
CA PHE A 60 -1.06 7.84 9.16
C PHE A 60 0.30 8.50 8.88
N TRP A 61 1.40 7.83 9.21
CA TRP A 61 2.75 8.36 8.95
C TRP A 61 3.09 8.36 7.45
N GLN A 62 2.36 7.59 6.64
CA GLN A 62 2.47 7.63 5.17
C GLN A 62 2.12 9.01 4.58
N ALA A 63 1.33 9.83 5.29
CA ALA A 63 0.96 11.18 4.86
C ALA A 63 2.08 12.23 5.08
N ILE A 64 3.14 11.88 5.83
CA ILE A 64 4.22 12.83 6.15
C ILE A 64 5.23 12.86 4.99
N PRO A 65 5.52 14.02 4.35
CA PRO A 65 6.23 14.15 3.07
C PRO A 65 7.67 13.58 2.96
N VAL A 66 8.23 13.01 4.02
CA VAL A 66 9.56 12.35 4.02
C VAL A 66 9.48 11.03 4.78
N VAL A 67 8.88 11.05 5.97
CA VAL A 67 8.69 9.84 6.79
C VAL A 67 7.84 8.80 6.04
N GLY A 68 6.80 9.23 5.32
CA GLY A 68 5.93 8.34 4.57
C GLY A 68 6.64 7.55 3.46
N TRP A 69 7.72 8.11 2.88
CA TRP A 69 8.57 7.44 1.90
C TRP A 69 9.36 6.27 2.49
N PHE A 70 9.68 6.30 3.79
CA PHE A 70 10.34 5.20 4.49
C PHE A 70 9.33 4.21 5.10
N ILE A 71 8.23 4.73 5.64
CA ILE A 71 7.19 3.91 6.27
C ILE A 71 6.48 3.02 5.25
N THR A 72 6.19 3.53 4.05
CA THR A 72 5.47 2.76 3.03
C THR A 72 6.23 1.49 2.60
N PRO A 73 7.51 1.54 2.19
CA PRO A 73 8.32 0.35 1.97
C PRO A 73 8.44 -0.55 3.21
N GLY A 74 8.56 0.04 4.41
CA GLY A 74 8.61 -0.71 5.66
C GLY A 74 7.36 -1.60 5.88
N ILE A 75 6.17 -1.05 5.66
CA ILE A 75 4.91 -1.80 5.72
C ILE A 75 4.91 -2.93 4.68
N PHE A 76 5.37 -2.68 3.45
CA PHE A 76 5.44 -3.71 2.42
C PHE A 76 6.44 -4.82 2.74
N ILE A 77 7.60 -4.50 3.33
CA ILE A 77 8.58 -5.49 3.76
C ILE A 77 7.96 -6.41 4.82
N GLU A 78 7.34 -5.83 5.86
CA GLU A 78 6.68 -6.62 6.92
C GLU A 78 5.52 -7.45 6.36
N TRP A 79 4.75 -6.90 5.41
CA TRP A 79 3.70 -7.63 4.70
C TRP A 79 4.24 -8.86 3.95
N VAL A 80 5.36 -8.72 3.22
CA VAL A 80 5.94 -9.81 2.44
C VAL A 80 6.52 -10.90 3.34
N LYS A 81 7.07 -10.56 4.52
CA LYS A 81 7.58 -11.53 5.50
C LYS A 81 6.53 -12.55 5.95
N LEU A 82 5.25 -12.16 6.01
CA LEU A 82 4.15 -13.07 6.35
C LEU A 82 3.99 -14.25 5.39
N PHE A 83 4.47 -14.12 4.15
CA PHE A 83 4.37 -15.17 3.14
C PHE A 83 5.60 -16.08 3.10
N GLY A 84 6.50 -15.98 4.07
CA GLY A 84 7.58 -16.96 4.30
C GLY A 84 8.64 -17.02 3.21
N ARG A 85 8.82 -15.96 2.42
CA ARG A 85 9.87 -15.92 1.38
C ARG A 85 11.24 -15.45 1.87
N PHE A 86 11.34 -14.97 3.10
CA PHE A 86 12.58 -14.50 3.69
C PHE A 86 12.67 -15.06 5.12
N SER A 87 13.27 -16.24 5.25
CA SER A 87 13.79 -16.78 6.50
C SER A 87 15.18 -16.21 6.75
#